data_AF-Q5U794-F1
#
_entry.id   AF-Q5U794-F1
#
_cell.length_a   1.000
_cell.length_b   1.000
_cell.length_c   1.000
_cell.angle_alpha   90.00
_cell.angle_beta   90.00
_cell.angle_gamma   90.00
#
_symmetry.space_group_name_H-M   'P 1'
#
loop_
_entity.id
_entity.type
_entity.pdbx_description
1 polymer ?
#
loop_
_entity_poly.entity_id
_entity_poly.type
_entity_poly.pdbx_seq_one_letter_code
_entity_poly.pdbx_strand_id
1 'polypeptide(L)'
;MIFRWFGRKKPEETAPNDEAAKDQPVSQESAPPPPEPEPEVEPVPEPAPAPPSVEPPLSPAQVSPAPVPEPEPVPELPPAPAPMPAPVAAATPAAAEEAPPTKKGWFAKLKEGLSKSSSKLTDGITSIFTKRKLDDEALEELEELLITADLGPATAAKVTAELARTRFGKEVSPEEVKSTLAAEVAKIVTPVARPLVLDPALKPHVILVVGVNGTGKTTTIGKLARQFKAEGKSVMLAAGDTFRAAAVSQLKILGRAHRLSGRRPRHRGGRRRPCL
;
A
#
# COMPACT_ATOMS: atom_id res chain seq x y z
N MET A 1 9.34 9.62 -53.18
CA MET A 1 8.45 10.46 -54.04
C MET A 1 7.32 10.93 -53.13
N ILE A 2 7.09 12.19 -52.77
CA ILE A 2 7.16 13.49 -53.45
C ILE A 2 7.41 14.58 -52.38
N PHE A 3 8.25 15.57 -52.72
CA PHE A 3 8.60 16.78 -51.95
C PHE A 3 7.65 17.93 -52.27
N ARG A 4 7.29 18.79 -51.29
CA ARG A 4 7.01 20.26 -51.44
C ARG A 4 6.48 20.84 -50.11
N TRP A 5 6.68 22.09 -49.67
CA TRP A 5 7.68 23.16 -49.85
C TRP A 5 7.21 24.31 -48.92
N PHE A 6 8.17 24.98 -48.27
CA PHE A 6 8.04 26.14 -47.36
C PHE A 6 7.62 27.46 -48.04
N GLY A 7 6.56 28.13 -47.56
CA GLY A 7 6.19 29.49 -47.98
C GLY A 7 6.69 30.59 -47.03
N ARG A 8 7.54 31.49 -47.52
CA ARG A 8 7.87 32.85 -47.04
C ARG A 8 8.17 33.65 -48.33
N LYS A 9 7.87 34.95 -48.54
CA LYS A 9 7.85 36.13 -47.66
C LYS A 9 7.34 37.38 -48.46
N LYS A 10 6.67 38.33 -47.76
CA LYS A 10 6.78 39.83 -47.79
C LYS A 10 6.30 40.67 -49.04
N PRO A 11 6.22 42.03 -48.98
CA PRO A 11 5.51 43.00 -48.08
C PRO A 11 4.92 44.28 -48.79
N GLU A 12 4.22 45.19 -48.09
CA GLU A 12 4.16 46.69 -48.30
C GLU A 12 3.21 47.31 -47.22
N GLU A 13 3.65 48.20 -46.31
CA GLU A 13 3.58 49.72 -46.31
C GLU A 13 2.15 50.30 -46.45
N THR A 14 1.64 51.33 -45.75
CA THR A 14 2.05 52.35 -44.74
C THR A 14 0.76 53.07 -44.29
N ALA A 15 0.42 53.16 -42.98
CA ALA A 15 0.23 54.37 -42.11
C ALA A 15 -0.75 55.51 -42.55
N PRO A 16 -1.17 56.44 -41.66
CA PRO A 16 -1.90 56.34 -40.38
C PRO A 16 -3.11 57.36 -40.30
N ASN A 17 -3.64 57.60 -39.09
CA ASN A 17 -4.67 58.60 -38.64
C ASN A 17 -6.08 58.01 -38.41
N ASP A 18 -6.93 58.52 -37.51
CA ASP A 18 -6.87 59.20 -36.20
C ASP A 18 -8.35 59.25 -35.74
N GLU A 19 -8.59 59.56 -34.47
CA GLU A 19 -9.88 60.03 -33.90
C GLU A 19 -11.11 59.09 -33.76
N ALA A 20 -11.37 58.74 -32.49
CA ALA A 20 -12.50 59.21 -31.67
C ALA A 20 -13.96 59.18 -32.20
N ALA A 21 -14.81 58.64 -31.30
CA ALA A 21 -16.15 59.12 -30.91
C ALA A 21 -17.38 58.24 -31.27
N LYS A 22 -17.91 57.66 -30.18
CA LYS A 22 -19.30 57.79 -29.69
C LYS A 22 -20.46 56.98 -30.31
N ASP A 23 -21.11 56.28 -29.37
CA ASP A 23 -22.55 56.23 -29.09
C ASP A 23 -23.49 55.30 -29.89
N GLN A 24 -23.93 54.26 -29.16
CA GLN A 24 -25.33 53.89 -28.90
C GLN A 24 -26.10 52.99 -29.90
N PRO A 25 -27.17 52.29 -29.46
CA PRO A 25 -27.09 50.89 -29.04
C PRO A 25 -28.00 49.97 -29.88
N VAL A 26 -27.72 48.66 -29.91
CA VAL A 26 -28.66 47.67 -30.45
C VAL A 26 -29.24 46.87 -29.29
N SER A 27 -30.51 47.14 -29.02
CA SER A 27 -31.39 46.31 -28.19
C SER A 27 -31.37 44.88 -28.71
N GLN A 28 -30.90 43.94 -27.88
CA GLN A 28 -31.22 42.53 -28.05
C GLN A 28 -32.18 42.12 -26.95
N GLU A 29 -33.39 41.84 -27.41
CA GLU A 29 -34.47 41.16 -26.71
C GLU A 29 -33.94 39.88 -26.05
N SER A 30 -33.92 39.87 -24.73
CA SER A 30 -33.58 38.70 -23.93
C SER A 30 -34.70 37.67 -24.02
N ALA A 31 -34.45 36.56 -24.71
CA ALA A 31 -35.28 35.37 -24.61
C ALA A 31 -35.31 34.86 -23.15
N PRO A 32 -36.45 34.37 -22.64
CA PRO A 32 -36.52 33.84 -21.28
C PRO A 32 -35.64 32.58 -21.14
N PRO A 33 -35.01 32.37 -19.97
CA PRO A 33 -34.27 31.15 -19.71
C PRO A 33 -35.20 29.93 -19.74
N PRO A 34 -34.69 28.74 -20.13
CA PRO A 34 -35.48 27.50 -20.06
C PRO A 34 -35.88 27.20 -18.61
N PRO A 35 -37.05 26.57 -18.38
CA PRO A 35 -37.50 26.25 -17.04
C PRO A 35 -36.50 25.29 -16.36
N GLU A 36 -36.15 25.60 -15.11
CA GLU A 36 -35.38 24.72 -14.24
C GLU A 36 -36.10 23.37 -14.07
N PRO A 37 -35.38 22.24 -14.04
CA PRO A 37 -36.00 20.95 -13.78
C PRO A 37 -36.57 20.95 -12.35
N GLU A 38 -37.86 20.62 -12.24
CA GLU A 38 -38.52 20.38 -10.96
C GLU A 38 -37.76 19.30 -10.17
N PRO A 39 -37.63 19.43 -8.84
CA PRO A 39 -36.98 18.42 -8.03
C PRO A 39 -37.80 17.11 -8.11
N GLU A 40 -37.17 16.08 -8.64
CA GLU A 40 -37.69 14.71 -8.62
C GLU A 40 -37.84 14.29 -7.16
N VAL A 41 -39.10 14.21 -6.71
CA VAL A 41 -39.44 13.78 -5.36
C VAL A 41 -39.11 12.30 -5.26
N GLU A 42 -38.01 11.97 -4.58
CA GLU A 42 -37.72 10.59 -4.21
C GLU A 42 -38.91 10.02 -3.43
N PRO A 43 -39.39 8.80 -3.77
CA PRO A 43 -40.48 8.19 -3.03
C PRO A 43 -40.06 7.95 -1.58
N VAL A 44 -40.85 8.49 -0.66
CA VAL A 44 -40.70 8.25 0.78
C VAL A 44 -40.70 6.73 1.02
N PRO A 45 -39.69 6.18 1.73
CA PRO A 45 -39.67 4.76 2.01
C PRO A 45 -40.89 4.39 2.87
N GLU A 46 -41.62 3.39 2.39
CA GLU A 46 -42.72 2.73 3.09
C GLU A 46 -42.25 2.29 4.50
N PRO A 47 -43.05 2.50 5.56
CA PRO A 47 -42.64 2.13 6.91
C PRO A 47 -42.46 0.61 6.98
N ALA A 48 -41.28 0.17 7.41
CA ALA A 48 -40.97 -1.22 7.64
C ALA A 48 -42.02 -1.87 8.57
N PRO A 49 -42.45 -3.12 8.31
CA PRO A 49 -43.36 -3.82 9.21
C PRO A 49 -42.74 -3.94 10.60
N ALA A 50 -43.56 -3.66 11.62
CA ALA A 50 -43.18 -3.77 13.02
C ALA A 50 -42.58 -5.17 13.32
N PRO A 51 -41.53 -5.26 14.16
CA PRO A 51 -40.99 -6.56 14.56
C PRO A 51 -42.08 -7.37 15.29
N PRO A 52 -42.17 -8.69 15.07
CA PRO A 52 -43.05 -9.53 15.87
C PRO A 52 -42.65 -9.40 17.35
N SER A 53 -43.66 -9.12 18.18
CA SER A 53 -43.56 -9.08 19.64
C SER A 53 -43.06 -10.44 20.13
N VAL A 54 -41.78 -10.51 20.52
CA VAL A 54 -41.21 -11.70 21.14
C VAL A 54 -41.75 -11.75 22.57
N GLU A 55 -42.57 -12.75 22.85
CA GLU A 55 -43.07 -13.08 24.18
C GLU A 55 -41.90 -13.22 25.18
N PRO A 56 -42.07 -12.80 26.44
CA PRO A 56 -41.05 -12.99 27.46
C PRO A 56 -40.83 -14.50 27.68
N PRO A 57 -39.59 -15.00 27.73
CA PRO A 57 -39.36 -16.41 28.06
C PRO A 57 -39.83 -16.67 29.49
N LEU A 58 -40.72 -17.66 29.59
CA LEU A 58 -41.16 -18.29 30.83
C LEU A 58 -39.96 -18.78 31.66
N SER A 59 -40.18 -18.74 32.97
CA SER A 59 -39.30 -19.20 34.05
C SER A 59 -38.57 -20.54 33.79
N PRO A 60 -37.43 -20.76 34.45
CA PRO A 60 -36.50 -21.85 34.16
C PRO A 60 -37.07 -23.21 34.55
N ALA A 61 -37.32 -24.06 33.55
CA ALA A 61 -37.48 -25.48 33.76
C ALA A 61 -36.14 -26.08 34.20
N GLN A 62 -36.17 -26.73 35.36
CA GLN A 62 -35.08 -27.50 35.92
C GLN A 62 -34.71 -28.62 34.93
N VAL A 63 -33.50 -28.55 34.35
CA VAL A 63 -32.90 -29.68 33.66
C VAL A 63 -31.96 -30.36 34.64
N SER A 64 -32.35 -31.55 35.08
CA SER A 64 -31.53 -32.46 35.87
C SER A 64 -30.15 -32.65 35.22
N PRO A 65 -29.04 -32.70 35.98
CA PRO A 65 -27.73 -32.95 35.40
C PRO A 65 -27.68 -34.37 34.83
N ALA A 66 -27.31 -34.48 33.55
CA ALA A 66 -26.90 -35.74 32.95
C ALA A 66 -25.67 -36.29 33.70
N PRO A 67 -25.54 -37.62 33.86
CA PRO A 67 -24.43 -38.22 34.58
C PRO A 67 -23.12 -37.94 33.85
N VAL A 68 -22.12 -37.49 34.61
CA VAL A 68 -20.75 -37.32 34.14
C VAL A 68 -20.20 -38.73 33.84
N PRO A 69 -19.70 -39.03 32.63
CA PRO A 69 -19.01 -40.28 32.41
C PRO A 69 -17.72 -40.31 33.24
N GLU A 70 -17.56 -41.41 33.99
CA GLU A 70 -16.39 -41.77 34.78
C GLU A 70 -15.13 -41.78 33.90
N PRO A 71 -13.98 -41.26 34.36
CA PRO A 71 -12.77 -41.23 33.55
C PRO A 71 -12.24 -42.65 33.36
N GLU A 72 -12.10 -43.08 32.10
CA GLU A 72 -11.36 -44.29 31.74
C GLU A 72 -9.92 -44.20 32.25
N PRO A 73 -9.32 -45.32 32.72
CA PRO A 73 -7.99 -45.33 33.29
C PRO A 73 -6.94 -45.01 32.21
N VAL A 74 -6.16 -43.97 32.46
CA VAL A 74 -4.99 -43.62 31.65
C VAL A 74 -3.97 -44.77 31.75
N PRO A 75 -3.49 -45.36 30.65
CA PRO A 75 -2.44 -46.35 30.70
C PRO A 75 -1.16 -45.73 31.29
N GLU A 76 -0.66 -46.38 32.34
CA GLU A 76 0.55 -46.02 33.08
C GLU A 76 1.77 -46.04 32.14
N LEU A 77 2.43 -44.89 31.99
CA LEU A 77 3.66 -44.75 31.22
C LEU A 77 4.77 -45.59 31.86
N PRO A 78 5.54 -46.38 31.09
CA PRO A 78 6.63 -47.16 31.65
C PRO A 78 7.73 -46.26 32.23
N PRO A 79 8.41 -46.69 33.30
CA PRO A 79 9.43 -45.91 33.97
C PRO A 79 10.63 -45.63 33.05
N ALA A 80 11.14 -44.40 33.12
CA ALA A 80 12.33 -43.96 32.41
C ALA A 80 13.53 -44.88 32.75
N PRO A 81 14.33 -45.30 31.75
CA PRO A 81 15.53 -46.10 32.01
C PRO A 81 16.59 -45.27 32.75
N ALA A 82 17.23 -45.93 33.72
CA ALA A 82 18.33 -45.42 34.52
C ALA A 82 19.53 -44.93 33.65
N PRO A 83 20.32 -43.96 34.13
CA PRO A 83 21.41 -43.38 33.37
C PRO A 83 22.58 -44.37 33.24
N MET A 84 22.93 -44.73 32.01
CA MET A 84 24.20 -45.38 31.65
C MET A 84 25.32 -44.33 31.48
N PRO A 85 26.60 -44.76 31.62
CA PRO A 85 27.69 -43.90 32.07
C PRO A 85 28.22 -42.98 30.99
N ALA A 86 28.84 -41.88 31.45
CA ALA A 86 29.45 -40.84 30.64
C ALA A 86 30.46 -41.39 29.60
N PRO A 87 30.36 -40.99 28.32
CA PRO A 87 31.45 -41.15 27.38
C PRO A 87 32.38 -39.93 27.49
N VAL A 88 33.62 -40.29 27.77
CA VAL A 88 34.91 -39.62 27.58
C VAL A 88 34.88 -38.37 26.68
N ALA A 89 35.47 -37.31 27.22
CA ALA A 89 35.88 -36.10 26.54
C ALA A 89 36.58 -36.39 25.20
N ALA A 90 35.96 -35.93 24.11
CA ALA A 90 36.58 -35.87 22.80
C ALA A 90 36.36 -34.46 22.22
N ALA A 91 37.49 -33.77 22.04
CA ALA A 91 37.78 -32.70 21.09
C ALA A 91 36.70 -31.62 20.87
N THR A 92 36.94 -30.45 21.47
CA THR A 92 36.39 -29.16 21.05
C THR A 92 36.70 -28.91 19.56
N PRO A 93 35.72 -28.80 18.65
CA PRO A 93 35.95 -28.14 17.38
C PRO A 93 36.03 -26.64 17.66
N ALA A 94 37.15 -26.05 17.25
CA ALA A 94 37.43 -24.63 17.29
C ALA A 94 36.19 -23.80 16.91
N ALA A 95 35.89 -22.83 17.78
CA ALA A 95 34.93 -21.77 17.53
C ALA A 95 35.32 -21.08 16.22
N ALA A 96 34.53 -21.32 15.17
CA ALA A 96 34.47 -20.43 14.04
C ALA A 96 33.86 -19.12 14.54
N GLU A 97 34.73 -18.13 14.69
CA GLU A 97 34.40 -16.74 14.98
C GLU A 97 33.50 -16.22 13.84
N GLU A 98 32.18 -16.31 14.01
CA GLU A 98 31.23 -15.62 13.15
C GLU A 98 31.49 -14.12 13.30
N ALA A 99 32.18 -13.57 12.31
CA ALA A 99 32.32 -12.13 12.12
C ALA A 99 30.95 -11.46 12.29
N PRO A 100 30.87 -10.35 13.02
CA PRO A 100 29.59 -9.71 13.30
C PRO A 100 28.89 -9.40 11.97
N PRO A 101 27.59 -9.70 11.81
CA PRO A 101 26.90 -9.45 10.56
C PRO A 101 27.02 -7.96 10.28
N THR A 102 27.76 -7.63 9.21
CA THR A 102 27.83 -6.27 8.70
C THR A 102 26.39 -5.83 8.52
N LYS A 103 26.00 -4.75 9.19
CA LYS A 103 24.63 -4.23 9.11
C LYS A 103 24.40 -3.84 7.65
N LYS A 104 23.87 -4.76 6.84
CA LYS A 104 23.48 -4.51 5.45
C LYS A 104 22.76 -3.17 5.42
N GLY A 105 23.29 -2.24 4.64
CA GLY A 105 22.72 -0.90 4.50
C GLY A 105 21.26 -0.97 4.08
N TRP A 106 20.48 0.07 4.37
CA TRP A 106 19.05 0.12 4.02
C TRP A 106 18.82 -0.19 2.53
N PHE A 107 19.66 0.35 1.64
CA PHE A 107 19.64 0.06 0.21
C PHE A 107 19.88 -1.42 -0.13
N ALA A 108 20.79 -2.09 0.57
CA ALA A 108 21.05 -3.51 0.36
C ALA A 108 19.83 -4.36 0.72
N LYS A 109 19.14 -4.03 1.82
CA LYS A 109 17.89 -4.70 2.23
C LYS A 109 16.76 -4.48 1.23
N LEU A 110 16.66 -3.27 0.67
CA LEU A 110 15.68 -2.95 -0.36
C LEU A 110 15.95 -3.75 -1.65
N LYS A 111 17.21 -3.78 -2.11
CA LYS A 111 17.62 -4.56 -3.27
C LYS A 111 17.37 -6.06 -3.09
N GLU A 112 17.67 -6.58 -1.90
CA GLU A 112 17.40 -7.98 -1.54
C GLU A 112 15.90 -8.29 -1.57
N GLY A 113 15.06 -7.43 -0.98
CA GLY A 113 13.60 -7.59 -0.98
C GLY A 113 12.95 -7.51 -2.36
N LEU A 114 13.55 -6.79 -3.30
CA LEU A 114 13.06 -6.64 -4.68
C LEU A 114 13.72 -7.61 -5.67
N SER A 115 14.69 -8.40 -5.22
CA SER A 115 15.54 -9.24 -6.08
C SER A 115 14.73 -10.09 -7.06
N LYS A 116 13.75 -10.85 -6.56
CA LYS A 116 12.91 -11.74 -7.37
C LYS A 116 12.19 -11.03 -8.52
N SER A 117 11.60 -9.86 -8.27
CA SER A 117 10.90 -9.08 -9.30
C SER A 117 11.89 -8.43 -10.27
N SER A 118 13.00 -7.88 -9.75
CA SER A 118 14.03 -7.23 -10.57
C SER A 118 14.77 -8.19 -11.49
N SER A 119 15.02 -9.44 -11.05
CA SER A 119 15.65 -10.47 -11.85
C SER A 119 14.74 -10.91 -12.99
N LYS A 120 13.47 -11.27 -12.72
CA LYS A 120 12.52 -11.66 -13.77
C LYS A 120 12.41 -10.62 -14.89
N LEU A 121 12.29 -9.35 -14.50
CA LEU A 121 12.21 -8.25 -15.45
C LEU A 121 13.52 -8.05 -16.23
N THR A 122 14.66 -8.14 -15.53
CA THR A 122 15.99 -8.02 -16.15
C THR A 122 16.24 -9.13 -17.17
N ASP A 123 15.93 -10.37 -16.80
CA ASP A 123 16.15 -11.55 -17.63
C ASP A 123 15.24 -11.50 -18.87
N GLY A 124 13.96 -11.13 -18.70
CA GLY A 124 13.02 -10.93 -19.80
C GLY A 124 13.47 -9.84 -20.78
N ILE A 125 13.85 -8.66 -20.28
CA ILE A 125 14.35 -7.56 -21.13
C ILE A 125 15.63 -7.99 -21.87
N THR A 126 16.53 -8.70 -21.19
CA THR A 126 17.78 -9.17 -21.82
C THR A 126 17.47 -10.19 -22.92
N SER A 127 16.50 -11.08 -22.71
CA SER A 127 16.07 -12.07 -23.69
C SER A 127 15.51 -11.42 -24.96
N ILE A 128 14.66 -10.40 -24.83
CA ILE A 128 14.03 -9.72 -25.99
C ILE A 128 15.07 -8.94 -26.81
N PHE A 129 16.01 -8.26 -26.14
CA PHE A 129 16.93 -7.30 -26.76
C PHE A 129 18.34 -7.84 -27.01
N THR A 130 18.55 -9.16 -26.95
CA THR A 130 19.85 -9.74 -27.31
C THR A 130 20.08 -9.62 -28.82
N LYS A 131 20.84 -8.60 -29.25
CA LYS A 131 21.21 -8.33 -30.66
C LYS A 131 20.02 -8.15 -31.61
N ARG A 132 18.89 -7.66 -31.09
CA ARG A 132 17.67 -7.37 -31.85
C ARG A 132 17.46 -5.85 -31.95
N LYS A 133 16.91 -5.39 -33.08
CA LYS A 133 16.48 -4.00 -33.24
C LYS A 133 15.14 -3.79 -32.52
N LEU A 134 14.85 -2.54 -32.16
CA LEU A 134 13.55 -2.15 -31.67
C LEU A 134 12.57 -2.01 -32.85
N ASP A 135 11.90 -3.11 -33.19
CA ASP A 135 10.79 -3.19 -34.15
C ASP A 135 9.44 -3.31 -33.43
N ASP A 136 8.34 -3.37 -34.20
CA ASP A 136 6.98 -3.45 -33.66
C ASP A 136 6.79 -4.72 -32.81
N GLU A 137 7.36 -5.84 -33.23
CA GLU A 137 7.27 -7.12 -32.51
C GLU A 137 8.04 -7.07 -31.18
N ALA A 138 9.24 -6.49 -31.16
CA ALA A 138 10.00 -6.31 -29.91
C ALA A 138 9.30 -5.36 -28.92
N LEU A 139 8.57 -4.36 -29.43
CA LEU A 139 7.77 -3.45 -28.61
C LEU A 139 6.55 -4.15 -28.00
N GLU A 140 5.87 -4.99 -28.78
CA GLU A 140 4.73 -5.80 -28.31
C GLU A 140 5.16 -6.81 -27.24
N GLU A 141 6.25 -7.54 -27.48
CA GLU A 141 6.84 -8.47 -26.50
C GLU A 141 7.26 -7.75 -25.21
N LEU A 142 7.84 -6.55 -25.32
CA LEU A 142 8.20 -5.74 -24.16
C LEU A 142 6.96 -5.29 -23.40
N GLU A 143 5.90 -4.88 -24.08
CA GLU A 143 4.64 -4.48 -23.45
C GLU A 143 4.03 -5.63 -22.65
N GLU A 144 3.94 -6.82 -23.26
CA GLU A 144 3.42 -8.02 -22.60
C GLU A 144 4.27 -8.43 -21.39
N LEU A 145 5.60 -8.35 -21.51
CA LEU A 145 6.51 -8.58 -20.39
C LEU A 145 6.25 -7.61 -19.22
N LEU A 146 6.03 -6.33 -19.50
CA LEU A 146 5.76 -5.33 -18.47
C LEU A 146 4.38 -5.55 -17.81
N ILE A 147 3.38 -5.96 -18.58
CA ILE A 147 2.05 -6.29 -18.05
C ILE A 147 2.12 -7.50 -17.13
N THR A 148 2.78 -8.58 -17.56
CA THR A 148 2.96 -9.81 -16.77
C THR A 148 3.84 -9.62 -15.54
N ALA A 149 4.64 -8.55 -15.50
CA ALA A 149 5.43 -8.13 -14.34
C ALA A 149 4.67 -7.23 -13.34
N ASP A 150 3.34 -7.15 -13.43
CA ASP A 150 2.46 -6.37 -12.55
C ASP A 150 2.58 -4.83 -12.68
N LEU A 151 3.13 -4.28 -13.78
CA LEU A 151 3.14 -2.82 -14.00
C LEU A 151 1.81 -2.26 -14.52
N GLY A 152 0.97 -3.14 -15.09
CA GLY A 152 -0.30 -2.80 -15.69
C GLY A 152 -0.19 -2.18 -17.09
N PRO A 153 -1.28 -2.21 -17.89
CA PRO A 153 -1.28 -1.83 -19.30
C PRO A 153 -0.96 -0.35 -19.53
N ALA A 154 -1.49 0.54 -18.69
CA ALA A 154 -1.27 1.98 -18.84
C ALA A 154 0.19 2.39 -18.64
N THR A 155 0.94 1.70 -17.76
CA THR A 155 2.37 1.96 -17.55
C THR A 155 3.20 1.33 -18.66
N ALA A 156 2.88 0.09 -19.04
CA ALA A 156 3.56 -0.63 -20.11
C ALA A 156 3.51 0.14 -21.44
N ALA A 157 2.31 0.57 -21.87
CA ALA A 157 2.11 1.34 -23.09
C ALA A 157 2.87 2.67 -23.10
N LYS A 158 3.02 3.35 -21.95
CA LYS A 158 3.81 4.59 -21.86
C LYS A 158 5.30 4.34 -22.07
N VAL A 159 5.82 3.27 -21.48
CA VAL A 159 7.23 2.90 -21.58
C VAL A 159 7.57 2.50 -23.01
N THR A 160 6.74 1.66 -23.64
CA THR A 160 6.95 1.21 -25.03
C THR A 160 6.80 2.37 -26.01
N ALA A 161 5.82 3.26 -25.84
CA ALA A 161 5.66 4.45 -26.68
C ALA A 161 6.87 5.41 -26.58
N GLU A 162 7.43 5.61 -25.39
CA GLU A 162 8.63 6.43 -25.19
C GLU A 162 9.89 5.81 -25.84
N LEU A 163 10.04 4.49 -25.73
CA LEU A 163 11.11 3.75 -26.42
C LEU A 163 10.95 3.81 -27.94
N ALA A 164 9.74 3.60 -28.46
CA ALA A 164 9.44 3.72 -29.87
C ALA A 164 9.79 5.12 -30.40
N ARG A 165 9.33 6.18 -29.71
CA ARG A 165 9.59 7.57 -30.14
C ARG A 165 11.08 7.89 -30.25
N THR A 166 11.90 7.35 -29.35
CA THR A 166 13.32 7.73 -29.24
C THR A 166 14.25 6.79 -30.02
N ARG A 167 13.89 5.51 -30.13
CA ARG A 167 14.80 4.43 -30.55
C ARG A 167 14.22 3.44 -31.57
N PHE A 168 13.04 3.68 -32.14
CA PHE A 168 12.48 2.80 -33.18
C PHE A 168 13.44 2.58 -34.35
N GLY A 169 13.58 1.32 -34.79
CA GLY A 169 14.47 0.90 -35.88
C GLY A 169 15.96 0.89 -35.54
N LYS A 170 16.35 1.22 -34.30
CA LYS A 170 17.75 1.19 -33.83
C LYS A 170 18.00 -0.04 -32.95
N GLU A 171 19.27 -0.40 -32.80
CA GLU A 171 19.68 -1.32 -31.74
C GLU A 171 19.56 -0.62 -30.38
N VAL A 172 19.02 -1.32 -29.40
CA VAL A 172 18.79 -0.82 -28.05
C VAL A 172 19.38 -1.82 -27.07
N SER A 173 20.17 -1.32 -26.11
CA SER A 173 20.72 -2.19 -25.08
C SER A 173 19.70 -2.46 -23.96
N PRO A 174 19.76 -3.62 -23.27
CA PRO A 174 18.93 -3.90 -22.10
C PRO A 174 19.01 -2.81 -21.01
N GLU A 175 20.18 -2.17 -20.85
CA GLU A 175 20.41 -1.07 -19.92
C GLU A 175 19.65 0.20 -20.32
N GLU A 176 19.58 0.51 -21.61
CA GLU A 176 18.81 1.65 -22.12
C GLU A 176 17.30 1.46 -21.89
N VAL A 177 16.80 0.23 -22.09
CA VAL A 177 15.40 -0.13 -21.77
C VAL A 177 15.13 0.04 -20.28
N LYS A 178 16.00 -0.52 -19.41
CA LYS A 178 15.88 -0.39 -17.95
C LYS A 178 15.92 1.06 -17.49
N SER A 179 16.79 1.89 -18.08
CA SER A 179 16.89 3.31 -17.75
C SER A 179 15.63 4.06 -18.14
N THR A 180 15.07 3.77 -19.31
CA THR A 180 13.82 4.40 -19.78
C THR A 180 12.64 4.00 -18.89
N LEU A 181 12.53 2.71 -18.56
CA LEU A 181 11.53 2.20 -17.63
C LEU A 181 11.65 2.87 -16.24
N ALA A 182 12.86 2.97 -15.70
CA ALA A 182 13.10 3.62 -14.41
C ALA A 182 12.66 5.09 -14.42
N ALA A 183 12.93 5.81 -15.50
CA ALA A 183 12.51 7.20 -15.67
C ALA A 183 10.98 7.35 -15.71
N GLU A 184 10.27 6.48 -16.43
CA GLU A 184 8.80 6.50 -16.49
C GLU A 184 8.16 6.14 -15.14
N VAL A 185 8.67 5.10 -14.47
CA VAL A 185 8.20 4.74 -13.12
C VAL A 185 8.45 5.87 -12.14
N ALA A 186 9.60 6.56 -12.22
CA ALA A 186 9.89 7.72 -11.37
C ALA A 186 8.88 8.86 -11.59
N LYS A 187 8.47 9.15 -12.83
CA LYS A 187 7.44 10.16 -13.12
C LYS A 187 6.09 9.81 -12.47
N ILE A 188 5.74 8.52 -12.39
CA ILE A 188 4.49 8.04 -11.77
C ILE A 188 4.56 8.13 -10.24
N VAL A 189 5.69 7.74 -9.64
CA VAL A 189 5.82 7.63 -8.18
C VAL A 189 6.12 8.98 -7.51
N THR A 190 6.86 9.88 -8.17
CA THR A 190 7.28 11.17 -7.60
C THR A 190 6.13 12.02 -7.04
N PRO A 191 4.98 12.19 -7.72
CA PRO A 191 3.86 13.01 -7.22
C PRO A 191 3.20 12.48 -5.93
N VAL A 192 3.34 11.18 -5.66
CA VAL A 192 2.75 10.50 -4.50
C VAL A 192 3.78 10.17 -3.41
N ALA A 193 5.07 10.44 -3.65
CA ALA A 193 6.18 10.21 -2.72
C ALA A 193 6.21 11.25 -1.59
N ARG A 194 5.12 11.37 -0.83
CA ARG A 194 5.00 12.30 0.29
C ARG A 194 5.36 11.60 1.60
N PRO A 195 6.38 12.07 2.35
CA PRO A 195 6.73 11.47 3.62
C PRO A 195 5.63 11.69 4.66
N LEU A 196 5.45 10.71 5.56
CA LEU A 196 4.58 10.86 6.72
C LEU A 196 5.27 11.75 7.77
N VAL A 197 4.96 13.05 7.74
CA VAL A 197 5.46 14.02 8.71
C VAL A 197 4.45 14.19 9.84
N LEU A 198 4.89 13.95 11.08
CA LEU A 198 4.05 14.16 12.26
C LEU A 198 4.15 15.61 12.71
N ASP A 199 3.02 16.32 12.72
CA ASP A 199 2.94 17.69 13.23
C ASP A 199 3.13 17.70 14.77
N PRO A 200 4.18 18.35 15.31
CA PRO A 200 4.42 18.43 16.75
C PRO A 200 3.41 19.31 17.51
N ALA A 201 2.62 20.14 16.82
CA ALA A 201 1.55 20.93 17.42
C ALA A 201 0.30 20.09 17.71
N LEU A 202 0.06 19.04 16.93
CA LEU A 202 -1.07 18.12 17.10
C LEU A 202 -0.68 16.94 18.01
N LYS A 203 -1.00 17.03 19.31
CA LYS A 203 -0.68 15.99 20.31
C LYS A 203 -1.93 15.49 21.04
N PRO A 204 -2.28 14.19 20.96
CA PRO A 204 -1.59 13.15 20.19
C PRO A 204 -1.87 13.24 18.68
N HIS A 205 -0.88 12.91 17.85
CA HIS A 205 -1.09 12.67 16.42
C HIS A 205 -1.68 11.26 16.25
N VAL A 206 -2.84 11.15 15.60
CA VAL A 206 -3.58 9.89 15.48
C VAL A 206 -3.42 9.32 14.07
N ILE A 207 -2.92 8.09 13.97
CA ILE A 207 -2.78 7.35 12.71
C ILE A 207 -3.78 6.19 12.72
N LEU A 208 -4.76 6.23 11.83
CA LEU A 208 -5.70 5.13 11.61
C LEU A 208 -5.19 4.24 10.48
N VAL A 209 -5.01 2.94 10.76
CA VAL A 209 -4.57 1.96 9.76
C VAL A 209 -5.77 1.12 9.34
N VAL A 210 -6.12 1.17 8.06
CA VAL A 210 -7.26 0.46 7.46
C VAL A 210 -6.80 -0.52 6.37
N GLY A 211 -7.66 -1.48 6.01
CA GLY A 211 -7.40 -2.43 4.93
C GLY A 211 -7.96 -3.83 5.21
N VAL A 212 -7.90 -4.72 4.22
CA VAL A 212 -8.44 -6.09 4.31
C VAL A 212 -7.55 -7.03 5.14
N ASN A 213 -8.06 -8.21 5.47
CA ASN A 213 -7.31 -9.21 6.25
C ASN A 213 -6.09 -9.73 5.46
N GLY A 214 -5.01 -10.07 6.17
CA GLY A 214 -3.80 -10.64 5.56
C GLY A 214 -2.80 -9.65 4.95
N THR A 215 -3.14 -8.37 4.75
CA THR A 215 -2.23 -7.37 4.13
C THR A 215 -1.12 -6.85 5.04
N GLY A 216 -0.99 -7.40 6.26
CA GLY A 216 0.08 -7.05 7.18
C GLY A 216 -0.16 -5.81 8.05
N LYS A 217 -1.40 -5.30 8.19
CA LYS A 217 -1.75 -4.12 9.01
C LYS A 217 -1.09 -4.11 10.40
N THR A 218 -1.29 -5.18 11.18
CA THR A 218 -0.75 -5.31 12.54
C THR A 218 0.78 -5.30 12.56
N THR A 219 1.40 -5.93 11.56
CA THR A 219 2.86 -5.94 11.40
C THR A 219 3.39 -4.54 11.06
N THR A 220 2.69 -3.80 10.19
CA THR A 220 3.03 -2.42 9.81
C THR A 220 2.89 -1.47 11.00
N ILE A 221 1.83 -1.60 11.80
CA ILE A 221 1.66 -0.84 13.07
C ILE A 221 2.88 -1.05 13.98
N GLY A 222 3.37 -2.29 14.11
CA GLY A 222 4.57 -2.59 14.89
C GLY A 222 5.85 -1.98 14.37
N LYS A 223 6.07 -2.05 13.05
CA LYS A 223 7.23 -1.42 12.41
C LYS A 223 7.22 0.10 12.64
N LEU A 224 6.07 0.76 12.44
CA LEU A 224 5.92 2.20 12.68
C LEU A 224 6.12 2.55 14.16
N ALA A 225 5.55 1.78 15.09
CA ALA A 225 5.71 2.03 16.51
C ALA A 225 7.17 1.91 16.95
N ARG A 226 7.90 0.90 16.46
CA ARG A 226 9.34 0.75 16.69
C ARG A 226 10.13 1.91 16.09
N GLN A 227 9.81 2.33 14.87
CA GLN A 227 10.47 3.44 14.19
C GLN A 227 10.30 4.75 14.99
N PHE A 228 9.06 5.13 15.33
CA PHE A 228 8.80 6.35 16.10
C PHE A 228 9.41 6.30 17.50
N LYS A 229 9.45 5.11 18.13
CA LYS A 229 10.16 4.96 19.39
C LYS A 229 11.67 5.16 19.26
N ALA A 230 12.27 4.64 18.18
CA ALA A 230 13.70 4.87 17.89
C ALA A 230 14.01 6.35 17.60
N GLU A 231 13.03 7.08 17.08
CA GLU A 231 13.06 8.55 16.93
C GLU A 231 12.80 9.32 18.26
N GLY A 232 12.64 8.61 19.39
CA GLY A 232 12.43 9.21 20.71
C GLY A 232 10.98 9.64 21.02
N LYS A 233 10.00 9.31 20.17
CA LYS A 233 8.59 9.70 20.37
C LYS A 233 7.89 8.80 21.39
N SER A 234 6.93 9.36 22.12
CA SER A 234 6.00 8.58 22.93
C SER A 234 4.91 8.00 22.04
N VAL A 235 4.75 6.67 22.05
CA VAL A 235 3.81 5.95 21.19
C VAL A 235 2.85 5.15 22.06
N MET A 236 1.56 5.26 21.75
CA MET A 236 0.48 4.45 22.31
C MET A 236 -0.20 3.69 21.18
N LEU A 237 -0.54 2.42 21.42
CA LEU A 237 -1.30 1.61 20.49
C LEU A 237 -2.74 1.44 21.00
N ALA A 238 -3.71 1.48 20.09
CA ALA A 238 -5.11 1.21 20.39
C ALA A 238 -5.59 0.02 19.55
N ALA A 239 -6.19 -0.98 20.21
CA ALA A 239 -6.69 -2.17 19.53
C ALA A 239 -8.09 -1.89 18.95
N GLY A 240 -8.14 -1.40 17.71
CA GLY A 240 -9.39 -1.14 16.98
C GLY A 240 -9.94 -2.34 16.20
N ASP A 241 -9.14 -3.37 15.94
CA ASP A 241 -9.57 -4.63 15.31
C ASP A 241 -10.20 -5.54 16.37
N THR A 242 -11.46 -5.28 16.73
CA THR A 242 -12.20 -6.01 17.78
C THR A 242 -12.84 -7.30 17.28
N PHE A 243 -12.98 -7.46 15.96
CA PHE A 243 -13.53 -8.66 15.35
C PHE A 243 -12.55 -9.83 15.43
N ARG A 244 -11.25 -9.56 15.29
CA ARG A 244 -10.21 -10.60 15.33
C ARG A 244 -9.58 -10.68 16.71
N ALA A 245 -10.06 -11.61 17.55
CA ALA A 245 -9.56 -11.82 18.91
C ALA A 245 -8.02 -11.95 18.99
N ALA A 246 -7.39 -12.58 18.00
CA ALA A 246 -5.94 -12.72 17.91
C ALA A 246 -5.20 -11.40 17.63
N ALA A 247 -5.82 -10.44 16.93
CA ALA A 247 -5.20 -9.15 16.59
C ALA A 247 -4.92 -8.32 17.83
N VAL A 248 -5.85 -8.32 18.81
CA VAL A 248 -5.68 -7.68 20.12
C VAL A 248 -4.48 -8.30 20.86
N SER A 249 -4.39 -9.63 20.90
CA SER A 249 -3.27 -10.34 21.54
C SER A 249 -1.93 -10.06 20.87
N GLN A 250 -1.89 -10.00 19.54
CA GLN A 250 -0.69 -9.66 18.78
C GLN A 250 -0.22 -8.23 19.06
N LEU A 251 -1.15 -7.28 19.14
CA LEU A 251 -0.85 -5.88 19.47
C LEU A 251 -0.28 -5.75 20.89
N LYS A 252 -0.77 -6.56 21.85
CA LYS A 252 -0.24 -6.63 23.22
C LYS A 252 1.20 -7.15 23.27
N ILE A 253 1.50 -8.22 22.53
CA ILE A 253 2.86 -8.78 22.44
C ILE A 253 3.82 -7.72 21.86
N LEU A 254 3.39 -7.05 20.81
CA LEU A 254 4.14 -5.99 20.14
C LEU A 254 4.38 -4.76 21.05
N GLY A 255 3.35 -4.35 21.79
CA GLY A 255 3.45 -3.27 22.79
C GLY A 255 4.45 -3.60 23.89
N ARG A 256 4.45 -4.85 24.38
CA ARG A 256 5.43 -5.34 25.37
C ARG A 256 6.85 -5.38 24.80
N ALA A 257 7.03 -5.97 23.61
CA ALA A 257 8.33 -6.10 22.95
C ALA A 257 8.99 -4.72 22.73
N HIS A 258 8.20 -3.71 22.40
CA HIS A 258 8.69 -2.35 22.20
C HIS A 258 8.56 -1.46 23.43
N ARG A 259 8.27 -2.00 24.63
CA ARG A 259 8.04 -1.26 25.89
C ARG A 259 7.24 0.03 25.65
N LEU A 260 6.11 -0.09 24.95
CA LEU A 260 5.20 1.02 24.69
C LEU A 260 4.34 1.21 25.94
N SER A 261 4.27 2.45 26.43
CA SER A 261 3.49 2.76 27.62
C SER A 261 2.00 2.82 27.27
N GLY A 262 1.20 1.90 27.79
CA GLY A 262 -0.26 2.05 27.84
C GLY A 262 -0.62 3.15 28.83
N ARG A 263 -0.92 4.35 28.36
CA ARG A 263 -1.51 5.41 29.19
C ARG A 263 -2.87 5.79 28.63
N ARG A 264 -3.95 5.49 29.35
CA ARG A 264 -5.27 6.05 29.05
C ARG A 264 -5.20 7.59 28.99
N PRO A 265 -5.90 8.25 28.06
CA PRO A 265 -6.20 9.67 28.15
C PRO A 265 -6.86 9.96 29.52
N ARG A 266 -6.37 10.99 30.22
CA ARG A 266 -6.99 11.47 31.45
C ARG A 266 -8.37 12.03 31.09
N HIS A 267 -9.44 11.30 31.38
CA HIS A 267 -10.73 11.94 31.63
C HIS A 267 -10.60 12.66 32.98
N ARG A 268 -10.88 13.97 33.02
CA ARG A 268 -10.99 14.72 34.29
C ARG A 268 -12.00 13.97 35.17
N GLY A 269 -11.53 13.32 36.25
CA GLY A 269 -12.39 12.78 37.32
C GLY A 269 -12.37 11.27 37.62
N GLY A 270 -11.62 10.41 36.91
CA GLY A 270 -11.70 8.94 37.12
C GLY A 270 -10.41 8.27 37.61
N ARG A 271 -10.48 7.39 38.62
CA ARG A 271 -9.35 6.58 39.14
C ARG A 271 -8.67 5.77 38.02
N ARG A 272 -7.34 5.65 38.13
CA ARG A 272 -6.49 4.87 37.20
C ARG A 272 -6.91 3.39 37.24
N ARG A 273 -7.44 2.86 36.14
CA ARG A 273 -7.50 1.42 35.88
C ARG A 273 -6.54 1.07 34.74
N PRO A 274 -5.75 0.00 34.85
CA PRO A 274 -4.86 -0.43 33.78
C PRO A 274 -5.69 -0.94 32.58
N CYS A 275 -5.43 -0.37 31.41
CA CYS A 275 -5.82 -0.98 30.13
C CYS A 275 -4.55 -1.14 29.29
N LEU A 276 -4.39 -2.35 28.75
CA LEU A 276 -3.31 -2.77 27.84
C LEU A 276 -3.49 -2.16 26.46
#